data_AF-A0A2T0K1Z7-F1
#
_entry.id   AF-A0A2T0K1Z7-F1
#
_cell.length_a   1.000
_cell.length_b   1.000
_cell.length_c   1.000
_cell.angle_alpha   90.00
_cell.angle_beta   90.00
_cell.angle_gamma   90.00
#
_symmetry.space_group_name_H-M   'P 1'
#
loop_
_entity.id
_entity.type
_entity.pdbx_description
1 polymer ?
#
loop_
_entity_poly.entity_id
_entity_poly.type
_entity_poly.pdbx_seq_one_letter_code
_entity_poly.pdbx_strand_id
1 'polypeptide(L)'
;MSDEQLDRLVRDADPYRPEIVGRLDGAQQSLLEEIMSAPPVSVLPLRRPLRRPLRRRFAAAVTAAAAVAGLIGATALLRPEPESPLVLPGTGASAGIGTSPSASTGTGGEEAGRLLDLETAGTYPRLIVGEKGWKLTVIYGYGALDGTASYSKDGGTVEFDWSDEKFYQSRYEDRLYAGKPRPTTVAGRPGHLFDRGTWDHEVLLKPKDGTFIDIRAGGMTAARFQQLLDRVVRVGPEEYLASLPQQVVTPGEVPKEATAILADVPLPPGLDIPGLEVNGINSPDLFTSRVMMKVTCEWLSEWKRADRAGDESGSETAAAALRGATGWRVFKEKKDAGGWSQQVRDLAAEAVGADYPDGYENRLSCDR
;
A
#
# COMPACT_ATOMS: atom_id res chain seq x y z
N MET A 1 27.34 25.25 8.15
CA MET A 1 28.30 24.14 8.02
C MET A 1 29.37 24.61 7.05
N SER A 2 30.64 24.58 7.44
CA SER A 2 31.74 24.96 6.54
C SER A 2 32.09 23.83 5.58
N ASP A 3 32.72 24.14 4.45
CA ASP A 3 33.22 23.13 3.50
C ASP A 3 34.17 22.14 4.19
N GLU A 4 34.96 22.61 5.15
CA GLU A 4 35.82 21.75 5.98
C GLU A 4 35.06 20.79 6.91
N GLN A 5 33.83 21.12 7.31
CA GLN A 5 32.96 20.23 8.08
C GLN A 5 32.30 19.20 7.15
N LEU A 6 31.89 19.61 5.94
CA LEU A 6 31.33 18.71 4.94
C LEU A 6 32.38 17.70 4.47
N ASP A 7 33.59 18.15 4.16
CA ASP A 7 34.71 17.27 3.78
C ASP A 7 35.07 16.29 4.89
N ARG A 8 34.94 16.69 6.15
CA ARG A 8 35.16 15.81 7.30
C ARG A 8 34.08 14.74 7.38
N LEU A 9 32.81 15.12 7.22
CA LEU A 9 31.67 14.20 7.23
C LEU A 9 31.70 13.22 6.04
N VAL A 10 32.01 13.70 4.84
CA VAL A 10 32.14 12.87 3.63
C VAL A 10 33.29 11.89 3.79
N ARG A 11 34.43 12.37 4.28
CA ARG A 11 35.54 11.48 4.60
C ARG A 11 35.06 10.47 5.65
N ASP A 12 34.42 10.89 6.75
CA ASP A 12 34.05 10.04 7.91
C ASP A 12 33.01 8.97 7.55
N ALA A 13 32.27 9.18 6.47
CA ALA A 13 31.34 8.22 5.90
C ALA A 13 31.97 7.20 4.94
N ASP A 14 33.27 7.29 4.60
CA ASP A 14 33.94 6.34 3.72
C ASP A 14 34.23 5.01 4.45
N PRO A 15 33.58 3.89 4.08
CA PRO A 15 33.77 2.60 4.73
C PRO A 15 35.14 1.95 4.41
N TYR A 16 35.93 2.51 3.49
CA TYR A 16 37.20 1.94 3.03
C TYR A 16 38.44 2.56 3.68
N ARG A 17 38.28 3.25 4.81
CA ARG A 17 39.38 3.90 5.51
C ARG A 17 40.44 2.89 5.98
N PRO A 18 41.73 3.12 5.67
CA PRO A 18 42.82 2.23 6.08
C PRO A 18 42.87 2.01 7.60
N GLU A 19 42.49 3.00 8.40
CA GLU A 19 42.52 2.92 9.86
C GLU A 19 41.39 2.06 10.44
N ILE A 20 40.27 1.93 9.73
CA ILE A 20 39.14 1.07 10.12
C ILE A 20 39.46 -0.38 9.74
N VAL A 21 39.99 -0.59 8.53
CA VAL A 21 40.44 -1.90 8.05
C VAL A 21 41.57 -2.47 8.92
N GLY A 22 42.41 -1.61 9.51
CA GLY A 22 43.46 -1.99 10.44
C GLY A 22 43.00 -2.33 11.87
N ARG A 23 41.74 -2.05 12.24
CA ARG A 23 41.16 -2.35 13.57
C ARG A 23 40.26 -3.59 13.61
N LEU A 24 39.97 -4.18 12.45
CA LEU A 24 39.19 -5.41 12.38
C LEU A 24 39.98 -6.54 13.05
N ASP A 25 39.35 -7.25 13.98
CA ASP A 25 39.97 -8.42 14.59
C ASP A 25 40.09 -9.56 13.56
N GLY A 26 40.96 -10.54 13.84
CA GLY A 26 41.36 -11.53 12.83
C GLY A 26 40.21 -12.33 12.19
N ALA A 27 39.07 -12.47 12.88
CA ALA A 27 37.89 -13.12 12.33
C ALA A 27 37.15 -12.22 11.31
N GLN A 28 37.04 -10.92 11.59
CA GLN A 28 36.41 -9.94 10.69
C GLN A 28 37.29 -9.68 9.47
N GLN A 29 38.60 -9.65 9.64
CA GLN A 29 39.55 -9.49 8.53
C GLN A 29 39.49 -10.68 7.57
N SER A 30 39.41 -11.91 8.09
CA SER A 30 39.26 -13.13 7.28
C SER A 30 37.95 -13.15 6.49
N LEU A 31 36.85 -12.66 7.08
CA LEU A 31 35.56 -12.60 6.40
C LEU A 31 35.57 -11.56 5.26
N LEU A 32 36.26 -10.43 5.49
CA LEU A 32 36.40 -9.37 4.50
C LEU A 32 37.31 -9.80 3.34
N GLU A 33 38.40 -10.50 3.63
CA GLU A 33 39.26 -11.12 2.62
C GLU A 33 38.53 -12.22 1.83
N GLU A 34 37.66 -13.01 2.46
CA GLU A 34 36.84 -14.02 1.78
C GLU A 34 35.84 -13.38 0.82
N ILE A 35 35.15 -12.32 1.25
CA ILE A 35 34.21 -11.56 0.40
C ILE A 35 34.95 -10.88 -0.76
N MET A 36 36.14 -10.33 -0.51
CA MET A 36 36.93 -9.64 -1.54
C MET A 36 37.66 -10.58 -2.49
N SER A 37 37.96 -11.80 -2.06
CA SER A 37 38.63 -12.84 -2.88
C SER A 37 37.64 -13.74 -3.61
N ALA A 38 36.34 -13.54 -3.40
CA ALA A 38 35.31 -14.21 -4.19
C ALA A 38 35.55 -13.87 -5.68
N PRO A 39 35.85 -14.86 -6.53
CA PRO A 39 36.13 -14.60 -7.94
C PRO A 39 34.89 -13.94 -8.58
N PRO A 40 35.08 -12.96 -9.48
CA PRO A 40 33.97 -12.38 -10.20
C PRO A 40 33.19 -13.50 -10.88
N VAL A 41 31.88 -13.54 -10.61
CA VAL A 41 30.96 -14.55 -11.15
C VAL A 41 31.15 -14.59 -12.66
N SER A 42 31.82 -15.64 -13.13
CA SER A 42 32.08 -15.83 -14.55
C SER A 42 30.74 -16.06 -15.23
N VAL A 43 30.30 -15.07 -16.00
CA VAL A 43 29.10 -15.15 -16.83
C VAL A 43 29.26 -16.37 -17.74
N LEU A 44 28.45 -17.41 -17.48
CA LEU A 44 28.46 -18.63 -18.26
C LEU A 44 28.21 -18.29 -19.75
N PRO A 45 29.02 -18.80 -20.69
CA PRO A 45 28.74 -18.60 -22.10
C PRO A 45 27.43 -19.31 -22.46
N LEU A 46 26.50 -18.55 -23.04
CA LEU A 46 25.27 -19.03 -23.65
C LEU A 46 25.57 -20.21 -24.59
N ARG A 47 25.21 -21.43 -24.17
CA ARG A 47 25.22 -22.61 -25.03
C ARG A 47 24.24 -22.38 -26.18
N ARG A 48 24.78 -22.34 -27.41
CA ARG A 48 24.02 -22.39 -28.66
C ARG A 48 23.10 -23.62 -28.66
N PRO A 49 21.82 -23.49 -29.06
CA PRO A 49 20.92 -24.64 -29.16
C PRO A 49 21.28 -25.50 -30.37
N LEU A 50 21.59 -26.76 -30.10
CA LEU A 50 21.69 -27.82 -31.12
C LEU A 50 20.28 -28.12 -31.66
N ARG A 51 20.10 -27.90 -32.96
CA ARG A 51 18.94 -28.38 -33.73
C ARG A 51 18.91 -29.90 -33.71
N ARG A 52 17.84 -30.51 -33.18
CA ARG A 52 17.44 -31.90 -33.45
C ARG A 52 15.91 -32.01 -33.62
N PRO A 53 15.44 -32.99 -34.41
CA PRO A 53 14.18 -32.90 -35.14
C PRO A 53 12.95 -33.34 -34.35
N LEU A 54 11.81 -32.74 -34.73
CA LEU A 54 10.46 -33.02 -34.25
C LEU A 54 10.03 -34.49 -34.42
N ARG A 55 9.61 -35.13 -33.33
CA ARG A 55 8.60 -36.20 -33.34
C ARG A 55 7.66 -36.11 -32.12
N ARG A 56 6.43 -35.63 -32.41
CA ARG A 56 5.08 -36.10 -31.99
C ARG A 56 4.78 -36.57 -30.55
N ARG A 57 3.72 -35.92 -30.01
CA ARG A 57 2.70 -36.35 -29.00
C ARG A 57 3.20 -36.30 -27.53
N PHE A 58 2.51 -35.74 -26.53
CA PHE A 58 1.07 -35.70 -26.21
C PHE A 58 0.66 -34.40 -25.48
N ALA A 59 -0.66 -34.18 -25.43
CA ALA A 59 -1.35 -33.13 -24.68
C ALA A 59 -1.08 -33.17 -23.17
N ALA A 60 -0.94 -31.98 -22.56
CA ALA A 60 -1.19 -31.77 -21.14
C ALA A 60 -1.69 -30.33 -20.94
N ALA A 61 -2.76 -30.22 -20.16
CA ALA A 61 -3.52 -29.00 -19.90
C ALA A 61 -2.66 -27.91 -19.24
N VAL A 62 -2.82 -26.68 -19.71
CA VAL A 62 -2.28 -25.49 -19.07
C VAL A 62 -3.42 -24.83 -18.30
N THR A 63 -3.51 -25.11 -17.01
CA THR A 63 -4.21 -24.26 -16.05
C THR A 63 -3.32 -23.05 -15.78
N ALA A 64 -3.62 -21.93 -16.44
CA ALA A 64 -3.00 -20.65 -16.12
C ALA A 64 -3.64 -20.11 -14.82
N ALA A 65 -2.97 -20.32 -13.70
CA ALA A 65 -3.24 -19.57 -12.48
C ALA A 65 -2.57 -18.20 -12.62
N ALA A 66 -3.36 -17.18 -12.90
CA ALA A 66 -2.91 -15.79 -12.87
C ALA A 66 -2.86 -15.34 -11.40
N ALA A 67 -1.72 -15.52 -10.75
CA ALA A 67 -1.44 -14.86 -9.48
C ALA A 67 -1.16 -13.38 -9.77
N VAL A 68 -2.15 -12.53 -9.53
CA VAL A 68 -1.94 -11.08 -9.46
C VAL A 68 -1.24 -10.79 -8.13
N ALA A 69 0.09 -10.78 -8.16
CA ALA A 69 0.87 -10.24 -7.07
C ALA A 69 0.73 -8.71 -7.11
N GLY A 70 -0.14 -8.18 -6.25
CA GLY A 70 -0.23 -6.75 -5.98
C GLY A 70 1.08 -6.28 -5.36
N LEU A 71 1.89 -5.57 -6.15
CA LEU A 71 3.00 -4.78 -5.66
C LEU A 71 2.40 -3.54 -4.96
N ILE A 72 2.05 -3.67 -3.68
CA ILE A 72 1.80 -2.52 -2.83
C ILE A 72 3.16 -1.90 -2.54
N GLY A 73 3.51 -0.88 -3.31
CA GLY A 73 4.71 -0.08 -3.10
C GLY A 73 4.57 0.73 -1.81
N ALA A 74 5.45 0.47 -0.85
CA ALA A 74 5.57 1.25 0.37
C ALA A 74 6.06 2.68 0.06
N THR A 75 5.14 3.62 -0.15
CA THR A 75 5.39 5.07 -0.09
C THR A 75 4.82 5.63 1.21
N ALA A 76 5.42 5.27 2.34
CA ALA A 76 5.05 5.80 3.66
C ALA A 76 6.22 6.50 4.39
N LEU A 77 7.37 6.67 3.74
CA LEU A 77 8.47 7.44 4.32
C LEU A 77 8.36 8.87 3.80
N LEU A 78 8.24 9.82 4.74
CA LEU A 78 8.09 11.29 4.59
C LEU A 78 6.67 11.83 4.78
N ARG A 79 6.10 11.64 5.98
CA ARG A 79 5.15 12.59 6.57
C ARG A 79 5.89 13.49 7.58
N PRO A 80 5.91 14.83 7.41
CA PRO A 80 6.23 15.74 8.50
C PRO A 80 5.03 15.84 9.46
N GLU A 81 5.26 15.74 10.76
CA GLU A 81 4.24 15.98 11.79
C GLU A 81 3.68 17.41 11.69
N PRO A 82 2.35 17.59 11.77
CA PRO A 82 1.78 18.92 11.96
C PRO A 82 1.98 19.38 13.41
N GLU A 83 2.63 20.54 13.58
CA GLU A 83 2.74 21.24 14.86
C GLU A 83 1.34 21.50 15.45
N SER A 84 1.12 21.03 16.67
CA SER A 84 -0.12 21.26 17.42
C SER A 84 -0.23 22.73 17.85
N PRO A 85 -1.34 23.44 17.55
CA PRO A 85 -1.58 24.75 18.16
C PRO A 85 -2.02 24.60 19.61
N LEU A 86 -1.35 25.36 20.49
CA LEU A 86 -1.67 25.56 21.91
C LEU A 86 -3.13 26.02 22.11
N VAL A 87 -3.90 25.26 22.88
CA VAL A 87 -5.24 25.65 23.36
C VAL A 87 -5.14 26.11 24.82
N LEU A 88 -5.55 27.36 25.09
CA LEU A 88 -5.71 27.92 26.43
C LEU A 88 -7.08 27.53 27.05
N PRO A 89 -7.18 27.42 28.39
CA PRO A 89 -8.40 27.00 29.05
C PRO A 89 -9.36 28.19 29.27
N GLY A 90 -10.61 28.03 28.85
CA GLY A 90 -11.70 28.97 29.08
C GLY A 90 -12.95 28.27 29.62
N THR A 91 -13.38 28.72 30.79
CA THR A 91 -14.42 28.23 31.70
C THR A 91 -15.86 28.30 31.17
N GLY A 92 -16.61 27.21 31.40
CA GLY A 92 -17.86 27.17 32.17
C GLY A 92 -19.19 27.58 31.52
N ALA A 93 -20.16 26.66 31.46
CA ALA A 93 -21.47 26.75 32.14
C ALA A 93 -22.40 25.58 31.74
N SER A 94 -23.02 24.97 32.76
CA SER A 94 -24.04 23.92 32.67
C SER A 94 -25.46 24.48 32.69
N ALA A 95 -26.39 23.81 31.99
CA ALA A 95 -27.84 23.63 32.21
C ALA A 95 -28.56 23.57 30.84
N GLY A 96 -29.51 22.70 30.51
CA GLY A 96 -30.21 21.62 31.19
C GLY A 96 -31.40 21.18 30.31
N ILE A 97 -31.91 19.96 30.58
CA ILE A 97 -33.27 19.46 30.28
C ILE A 97 -33.63 19.13 28.82
N GLY A 98 -33.65 17.81 28.54
CA GLY A 98 -34.87 17.07 28.21
C GLY A 98 -35.45 17.19 26.79
N THR A 99 -35.32 16.11 26.01
CA THR A 99 -36.46 15.37 25.40
C THR A 99 -35.93 14.20 24.56
N SER A 100 -36.47 13.00 24.80
CA SER A 100 -36.38 11.90 23.85
C SER A 100 -37.37 12.11 22.70
N PRO A 101 -37.00 11.71 21.47
CA PRO A 101 -37.94 11.06 20.56
C PRO A 101 -37.41 9.66 20.21
N SER A 102 -38.19 8.63 20.51
CA SER A 102 -39.10 7.97 19.55
C SER A 102 -38.41 7.49 18.28
N ALA A 103 -38.33 6.17 18.18
CA ALA A 103 -37.90 5.40 17.04
C ALA A 103 -38.62 5.86 15.76
N SER A 104 -37.86 6.39 14.82
CA SER A 104 -38.27 6.47 13.42
C SER A 104 -37.66 5.29 12.69
N THR A 105 -38.53 4.43 12.16
CA THR A 105 -38.24 3.46 11.10
C THR A 105 -37.78 4.25 9.88
N GLY A 106 -36.48 4.52 9.80
CA GLY A 106 -35.87 5.36 8.78
C GLY A 106 -34.95 4.54 7.91
N THR A 107 -35.35 4.37 6.66
CA THR A 107 -34.56 3.95 5.49
C THR A 107 -33.34 4.87 5.19
N GLY A 108 -32.89 5.67 6.17
CA GLY A 108 -31.83 6.68 6.03
C GLY A 108 -30.44 6.22 6.49
N GLY A 109 -30.29 4.98 6.97
CA GLY A 109 -28.98 4.41 7.31
C GLY A 109 -28.13 4.03 6.08
N GLU A 110 -28.77 3.77 4.93
CA GLU A 110 -28.09 3.48 3.66
C GLU A 110 -27.73 4.74 2.86
N GLU A 111 -28.35 5.89 3.14
CA GLU A 111 -28.03 7.17 2.48
C GLU A 111 -26.87 7.91 3.14
N ALA A 112 -26.69 7.76 4.46
CA ALA A 112 -25.59 8.40 5.19
C ALA A 112 -24.20 7.87 4.79
N GLY A 113 -24.12 6.60 4.38
CA GLY A 113 -22.89 5.98 3.83
C GLY A 113 -22.57 6.40 2.39
N ARG A 114 -23.47 7.11 1.70
CA ARG A 114 -23.25 7.64 0.34
C ARG A 114 -22.78 9.08 0.30
N LEU A 115 -22.65 9.76 1.44
CA LEU A 115 -22.10 11.11 1.50
C LEU A 115 -20.57 11.08 1.44
N LEU A 116 -20.07 10.56 0.33
CA LEU A 116 -19.05 11.32 -0.35
C LEU A 116 -19.67 12.65 -0.69
N ASP A 117 -19.26 13.68 0.04
CA ASP A 117 -19.65 15.02 -0.32
C ASP A 117 -19.24 15.25 -1.77
N LEU A 118 -20.19 15.70 -2.60
CA LEU A 118 -19.92 16.12 -3.96
C LEU A 118 -18.81 17.18 -3.99
N GLU A 119 -18.67 17.96 -2.92
CA GLU A 119 -17.56 18.89 -2.71
C GLU A 119 -16.21 18.17 -2.66
N THR A 120 -16.13 17.10 -1.86
CA THR A 120 -14.93 16.27 -1.74
C THR A 120 -14.64 15.58 -3.07
N ALA A 121 -15.65 14.97 -3.70
CA ALA A 121 -15.53 14.42 -5.06
C ALA A 121 -15.07 15.48 -6.09
N GLY A 122 -15.39 16.75 -5.83
CA GLY A 122 -15.06 17.97 -6.58
C GLY A 122 -13.57 18.31 -6.65
N THR A 123 -12.74 17.85 -5.71
CA THR A 123 -11.31 18.19 -5.65
C THR A 123 -10.40 17.18 -6.35
N TYR A 124 -10.91 16.01 -6.71
CA TYR A 124 -10.09 14.92 -7.25
C TYR A 124 -9.81 14.98 -8.76
N PRO A 125 -8.80 14.23 -9.22
CA PRO A 125 -8.56 13.98 -10.65
C PRO A 125 -9.78 13.53 -11.45
N ARG A 126 -10.62 12.67 -10.86
CA ARG A 126 -11.82 12.06 -11.48
C ARG A 126 -11.56 11.48 -12.86
N LEU A 127 -10.45 10.74 -13.01
CA LEU A 127 -10.14 10.02 -14.23
C LEU A 127 -10.79 8.63 -14.21
N ILE A 128 -11.46 8.29 -15.30
CA ILE A 128 -12.01 6.95 -15.55
C ILE A 128 -11.51 6.39 -16.87
N VAL A 129 -11.50 5.07 -16.98
CA VAL A 129 -11.24 4.37 -18.24
C VAL A 129 -12.55 4.27 -19.02
N GLY A 130 -12.75 5.12 -20.02
CA GLY A 130 -13.97 5.17 -20.85
C GLY A 130 -14.11 4.00 -21.84
N GLU A 131 -13.22 3.01 -21.80
CA GLU A 131 -13.33 1.82 -22.63
C GLU A 131 -14.20 0.75 -21.97
N LYS A 132 -15.20 0.25 -22.72
CA LYS A 132 -16.12 -0.79 -22.23
C LYS A 132 -15.38 -2.01 -21.69
N GLY A 133 -15.80 -2.49 -20.52
CA GLY A 133 -15.32 -3.71 -19.88
C GLY A 133 -14.26 -3.48 -18.81
N TRP A 134 -13.67 -2.29 -18.74
CA TRP A 134 -12.84 -1.90 -17.61
C TRP A 134 -13.70 -1.61 -16.39
N LYS A 135 -13.29 -2.14 -15.24
CA LYS A 135 -13.98 -1.96 -13.97
C LYS A 135 -12.99 -1.44 -12.95
N LEU A 136 -13.39 -0.43 -12.19
CA LEU A 136 -12.67 -0.03 -10.98
C LEU A 136 -12.74 -1.18 -9.98
N THR A 137 -11.60 -1.71 -9.58
CA THR A 137 -11.49 -2.86 -8.67
C THR A 137 -10.86 -2.50 -7.34
N VAL A 138 -9.99 -1.48 -7.31
CA VAL A 138 -9.36 -1.00 -6.09
C VAL A 138 -9.49 0.52 -6.04
N ILE A 139 -9.85 1.05 -4.88
CA ILE A 139 -9.80 2.48 -4.59
C ILE A 139 -9.37 2.68 -3.14
N TYR A 140 -8.46 3.61 -2.88
CA TYR A 140 -8.07 4.00 -1.52
C TYR A 140 -7.40 5.36 -1.46
N GLY A 141 -7.29 5.91 -0.25
CA GLY A 141 -6.71 7.24 -0.03
C GLY A 141 -7.64 8.36 -0.50
N TYR A 142 -8.91 8.05 -0.80
CA TYR A 142 -9.85 8.98 -1.42
C TYR A 142 -10.38 10.02 -0.42
N GLY A 143 -9.52 10.97 -0.04
CA GLY A 143 -9.70 11.92 1.06
C GLY A 143 -8.56 12.94 1.19
N ALA A 144 -7.42 12.74 0.52
CA ALA A 144 -6.20 13.53 0.69
C ALA A 144 -5.62 14.02 -0.66
N LEU A 145 -4.47 14.70 -0.59
CA LEU A 145 -3.65 15.04 -1.75
C LEU A 145 -3.05 13.79 -2.43
N ASP A 146 -3.27 12.60 -1.88
CA ASP A 146 -2.81 11.31 -2.40
C ASP A 146 -3.95 10.28 -2.47
N GLY A 147 -3.77 9.25 -3.30
CA GLY A 147 -4.67 8.10 -3.38
C GLY A 147 -4.50 7.32 -4.67
N THR A 148 -5.23 6.21 -4.77
CA THR A 148 -5.08 5.23 -5.85
C THR A 148 -6.44 4.76 -6.35
N ALA A 149 -6.56 4.59 -7.67
CA ALA A 149 -7.68 3.94 -8.34
C ALA A 149 -7.15 2.93 -9.37
N SER A 150 -7.45 1.64 -9.18
CA SER A 150 -6.99 0.57 -10.07
C SER A 150 -8.16 -0.05 -10.83
N TYR A 151 -8.03 -0.13 -12.15
CA TYR A 151 -9.00 -0.74 -13.05
C TYR A 151 -8.45 -2.03 -13.63
N SER A 152 -9.31 -3.00 -13.89
CA SER A 152 -8.93 -4.25 -14.56
C SER A 152 -9.89 -4.67 -15.67
N LYS A 153 -9.35 -5.39 -16.66
CA LYS A 153 -10.08 -6.02 -17.77
C LYS A 153 -9.23 -7.14 -18.39
N ASP A 154 -9.80 -8.33 -18.51
CA ASP A 154 -9.21 -9.47 -19.24
C ASP A 154 -7.73 -9.77 -18.89
N GLY A 155 -7.37 -9.62 -17.61
CA GLY A 155 -6.00 -9.81 -17.10
C GLY A 155 -5.07 -8.59 -17.22
N GLY A 156 -5.49 -7.53 -17.92
CA GLY A 156 -4.82 -6.24 -17.93
C GLY A 156 -5.24 -5.38 -16.73
N THR A 157 -4.30 -4.55 -16.25
CA THR A 157 -4.52 -3.61 -15.16
C THR A 157 -4.03 -2.21 -15.53
N VAL A 158 -4.71 -1.19 -15.04
CA VAL A 158 -4.23 0.19 -15.07
C VAL A 158 -4.53 0.86 -13.74
N GLU A 159 -3.53 1.49 -13.16
CA GLU A 159 -3.57 2.16 -11.89
C GLU A 159 -3.37 3.66 -12.10
N PHE A 160 -4.19 4.45 -11.40
CA PHE A 160 -4.07 5.90 -11.30
C PHE A 160 -3.71 6.24 -9.86
N ASP A 161 -2.47 6.62 -9.64
CA ASP A 161 -2.03 7.18 -8.37
C ASP A 161 -2.00 8.70 -8.48
N TRP A 162 -2.62 9.40 -7.55
CA TRP A 162 -2.43 10.83 -7.39
C TRP A 162 -1.65 11.13 -6.13
N SER A 163 -0.96 12.26 -6.13
CA SER A 163 -0.11 12.71 -5.02
C SER A 163 0.06 14.22 -5.08
N ASP A 164 0.40 14.82 -3.93
CA ASP A 164 0.71 16.25 -3.79
C ASP A 164 1.75 16.70 -4.83
N GLU A 165 1.49 17.80 -5.51
CA GLU A 165 2.35 18.34 -6.56
C GLU A 165 3.79 18.59 -6.13
N LYS A 166 4.05 18.83 -4.85
CA LYS A 166 5.41 19.05 -4.33
C LYS A 166 6.34 17.85 -4.56
N PHE A 167 5.79 16.64 -4.72
CA PHE A 167 6.56 15.44 -5.01
C PHE A 167 6.72 15.15 -6.51
N TYR A 168 6.16 15.97 -7.39
CA TYR A 168 6.22 15.73 -8.83
C TYR A 168 7.66 15.70 -9.36
N GLN A 169 8.50 16.66 -8.95
CA GLN A 169 9.84 16.78 -9.50
C GLN A 169 10.72 15.59 -9.11
N SER A 170 10.71 15.19 -7.83
CA SER A 170 11.44 14.00 -7.38
C SER A 170 10.93 12.73 -8.04
N ARG A 171 9.60 12.59 -8.22
CA ARG A 171 9.02 11.47 -8.96
C ARG A 171 9.44 11.47 -10.42
N TYR A 172 9.46 12.62 -11.09
CA TYR A 172 9.89 12.73 -12.48
C TYR A 172 11.37 12.35 -12.63
N GLU A 173 12.24 12.85 -11.74
CA GLU A 173 13.67 12.55 -11.72
C GLU A 173 13.97 11.08 -11.48
N ASP A 174 13.26 10.45 -10.54
CA ASP A 174 13.31 8.99 -10.33
C ASP A 174 13.08 8.28 -11.67
N ARG A 175 12.01 8.58 -12.40
CA ARG A 175 11.70 7.88 -13.65
C ARG A 175 12.68 8.08 -14.80
N LEU A 176 13.59 9.06 -14.72
CA LEU A 176 14.63 9.23 -15.74
C LEU A 176 15.59 8.04 -15.80
N TYR A 177 15.73 7.24 -14.73
CA TYR A 177 16.53 6.00 -14.79
C TYR A 177 15.97 5.00 -15.82
N ALA A 178 14.66 5.02 -16.07
CA ALA A 178 14.01 4.11 -17.04
C ALA A 178 14.29 4.51 -18.50
N GLY A 179 14.82 5.71 -18.74
CA GLY A 179 15.17 6.23 -20.06
C GLY A 179 14.55 7.58 -20.36
N LYS A 180 14.79 8.07 -21.57
CA LYS A 180 14.29 9.37 -22.02
C LYS A 180 12.76 9.33 -22.20
N PRO A 181 11.98 10.15 -21.46
CA PRO A 181 10.53 10.15 -21.61
C PRO A 181 10.07 10.69 -22.97
N ARG A 182 8.89 10.24 -23.39
CA ARG A 182 8.18 10.77 -24.56
C ARG A 182 7.04 11.68 -24.10
N PRO A 183 6.86 12.88 -24.67
CA PRO A 183 5.70 13.72 -24.37
C PRO A 183 4.40 12.99 -24.72
N THR A 184 3.38 13.13 -23.87
CA THR A 184 2.04 12.60 -24.11
C THR A 184 0.97 13.51 -23.51
N THR A 185 -0.31 13.21 -23.75
CA THR A 185 -1.45 13.91 -23.17
C THR A 185 -2.56 12.91 -22.86
N VAL A 186 -3.14 13.01 -21.67
CA VAL A 186 -4.21 12.11 -21.21
C VAL A 186 -5.32 12.97 -20.62
N ALA A 187 -6.56 12.80 -21.08
CA ALA A 187 -7.70 13.63 -20.67
C ALA A 187 -7.42 15.16 -20.73
N GLY A 188 -6.70 15.60 -21.76
CA GLY A 188 -6.31 17.02 -21.94
C GLY A 188 -5.19 17.51 -21.01
N ARG A 189 -4.57 16.62 -20.22
CA ARG A 189 -3.49 16.93 -19.29
C ARG A 189 -2.14 16.48 -19.88
N PRO A 190 -1.16 17.39 -20.04
CA PRO A 190 0.17 17.03 -20.53
C PRO A 190 0.91 16.11 -19.55
N GLY A 191 1.75 15.22 -20.07
CA GLY A 191 2.58 14.33 -19.26
C GLY A 191 3.74 13.73 -20.03
N HIS A 192 4.39 12.76 -19.39
CA HIS A 192 5.57 12.08 -19.89
C HIS A 192 5.38 10.56 -19.80
N LEU A 193 5.49 9.88 -20.93
CA LEU A 193 5.45 8.43 -21.04
C LEU A 193 6.86 7.84 -20.86
N PHE A 194 6.99 6.93 -19.91
CA PHE A 194 8.18 6.16 -19.59
C PHE A 194 7.94 4.69 -19.98
N ASP A 195 8.84 4.13 -20.78
CA ASP A 195 8.82 2.73 -21.18
C ASP A 195 9.70 1.93 -20.22
N ARG A 196 9.11 1.26 -19.23
CA ARG A 196 9.84 0.53 -18.16
C ARG A 196 10.15 -0.91 -18.50
N GLY A 197 9.65 -1.40 -19.63
CA GLY A 197 9.87 -2.75 -20.13
C GLY A 197 8.87 -3.14 -21.20
N THR A 198 8.76 -4.44 -21.47
CA THR A 198 7.83 -4.96 -22.49
C THR A 198 6.36 -4.90 -22.06
N TRP A 199 6.10 -4.94 -20.74
CA TRP A 199 4.75 -5.10 -20.16
C TRP A 199 4.46 -4.15 -19.00
N ASP A 200 5.35 -3.18 -18.76
CA ASP A 200 5.25 -2.18 -17.69
C ASP A 200 5.47 -0.80 -18.32
N HIS A 201 4.42 0.01 -18.29
CA HIS A 201 4.39 1.31 -18.93
C HIS A 201 3.77 2.32 -17.98
N GLU A 202 4.28 3.54 -18.04
CA GLU A 202 3.95 4.53 -17.03
C GLU A 202 3.87 5.94 -17.62
N VAL A 203 2.83 6.69 -17.25
CA VAL A 203 2.67 8.10 -17.62
C VAL A 203 2.61 8.96 -16.38
N LEU A 204 3.54 9.91 -16.29
CA LEU A 204 3.50 10.94 -15.25
C LEU A 204 2.87 12.21 -15.81
N LEU A 205 1.64 12.52 -15.40
CA LEU A 205 0.92 13.73 -15.78
C LEU A 205 1.42 14.91 -14.93
N LYS A 206 1.69 16.04 -15.59
CA LYS A 206 2.16 17.28 -14.93
C LYS A 206 1.17 17.77 -13.88
N PRO A 207 1.60 18.45 -12.80
CA PRO A 207 0.71 18.97 -11.78
C PRO A 207 -0.46 19.80 -12.31
N LYS A 208 -1.62 19.66 -11.68
CA LYS A 208 -2.86 20.39 -11.96
C LYS A 208 -3.78 20.24 -10.75
N ASP A 209 -4.40 21.34 -10.33
CA ASP A 209 -5.31 21.36 -9.19
C ASP A 209 -4.65 20.80 -7.90
N GLY A 210 -3.36 21.12 -7.66
CA GLY A 210 -2.61 20.75 -6.44
C GLY A 210 -2.07 19.31 -6.38
N THR A 211 -2.34 18.48 -7.38
CA THR A 211 -1.86 17.09 -7.45
C THR A 211 -1.16 16.79 -8.77
N PHE A 212 -0.30 15.79 -8.81
CA PHE A 212 0.12 15.10 -10.05
C PHE A 212 -0.48 13.69 -10.10
N ILE A 213 -0.44 13.05 -11.28
CA ILE A 213 -0.98 11.70 -11.47
C ILE A 213 0.07 10.82 -12.13
N ASP A 214 0.30 9.65 -11.56
CA ASP A 214 1.04 8.53 -12.13
C ASP A 214 0.04 7.52 -12.67
N ILE A 215 0.14 7.18 -13.97
CA ILE A 215 -0.71 6.19 -14.61
C ILE A 215 0.17 5.01 -14.99
N ARG A 216 0.01 3.89 -14.31
CA ARG A 216 0.80 2.68 -14.56
C ARG A 216 -0.06 1.56 -15.11
N ALA A 217 0.43 0.85 -16.12
CA ALA A 217 -0.28 -0.27 -16.70
C ALA A 217 0.57 -1.54 -16.69
N GLY A 218 -0.08 -2.66 -16.36
CA GLY A 218 0.51 -3.99 -16.35
C GLY A 218 -0.24 -4.95 -17.28
N GLY A 219 0.50 -5.93 -17.84
CA GLY A 219 -0.08 -7.02 -18.62
C GLY A 219 -0.53 -6.62 -20.04
N MET A 220 -0.01 -5.52 -20.58
CA MET A 220 -0.32 -5.06 -21.94
C MET A 220 0.90 -4.45 -22.64
N THR A 221 0.88 -4.41 -23.97
CA THR A 221 1.95 -3.80 -24.77
C THR A 221 1.87 -2.27 -24.74
N ALA A 222 2.98 -1.60 -25.06
CA ALA A 222 3.03 -0.14 -25.19
C ALA A 222 1.95 0.41 -26.13
N ALA A 223 1.72 -0.25 -27.28
CA ALA A 223 0.70 0.17 -28.24
C ALA A 223 -0.72 0.06 -27.67
N ARG A 224 -0.99 -1.01 -26.91
CA ARG A 224 -2.29 -1.20 -26.25
C ARG A 224 -2.50 -0.18 -25.13
N PHE A 225 -1.46 0.09 -24.34
CA PHE A 225 -1.50 1.11 -23.30
C PHE A 225 -1.77 2.49 -23.88
N GLN A 226 -1.09 2.88 -24.96
CA GLN A 226 -1.35 4.15 -25.63
C GLN A 226 -2.82 4.27 -26.10
N GLN A 227 -3.37 3.22 -26.70
CA GLN A 227 -4.79 3.19 -27.08
C GLN A 227 -5.73 3.31 -25.87
N LEU A 228 -5.35 2.77 -24.71
CA LEU A 228 -6.11 2.89 -23.48
C LEU A 228 -6.10 4.33 -22.95
N LEU A 229 -4.95 5.00 -22.99
CA LEU A 229 -4.80 6.39 -22.57
C LEU A 229 -5.69 7.34 -23.40
N ASP A 230 -5.88 7.06 -24.69
CA ASP A 230 -6.80 7.81 -25.55
C ASP A 230 -8.28 7.65 -25.15
N ARG A 231 -8.59 6.67 -24.28
CA ARG A 231 -9.93 6.41 -23.72
C ARG A 231 -10.07 6.88 -22.27
N VAL A 232 -9.00 7.38 -21.66
CA VAL A 232 -9.09 7.95 -20.31
C VAL A 232 -9.72 9.33 -20.40
N VAL A 233 -10.77 9.55 -19.61
CA VAL A 233 -11.53 10.80 -19.58
C VAL A 233 -11.64 11.33 -18.16
N ARG A 234 -11.68 12.66 -18.03
CA ARG A 234 -12.07 13.33 -16.78
C ARG A 234 -13.58 13.48 -16.77
N VAL A 235 -14.22 13.05 -15.69
CA VAL A 235 -15.68 13.12 -15.54
C VAL A 235 -16.10 14.06 -14.41
N GLY A 236 -17.40 14.37 -14.35
CA GLY A 236 -17.99 15.10 -13.23
C GLY A 236 -18.04 14.26 -11.94
N PRO A 237 -18.24 14.88 -10.77
CA PRO A 237 -18.36 14.18 -9.49
C PRO A 237 -19.41 13.05 -9.50
N GLU A 238 -20.61 13.32 -10.01
CA GLU A 238 -21.71 12.33 -10.04
C GLU A 238 -21.37 11.10 -10.90
N GLU A 239 -20.84 11.32 -12.10
CA GLU A 239 -20.43 10.23 -13.00
C GLU A 239 -19.26 9.42 -12.40
N TYR A 240 -18.33 10.10 -11.73
CA TYR A 240 -17.25 9.42 -11.02
C TYR A 240 -17.79 8.53 -9.88
N LEU A 241 -18.67 9.07 -9.03
CA LEU A 241 -19.30 8.33 -7.94
C LEU A 241 -20.13 7.15 -8.46
N ALA A 242 -20.83 7.33 -9.58
CA ALA A 242 -21.57 6.26 -10.25
C ALA A 242 -20.67 5.16 -10.83
N SER A 243 -19.38 5.46 -11.07
CA SER A 243 -18.38 4.49 -11.54
C SER A 243 -17.75 3.67 -10.42
N LEU A 244 -17.91 4.09 -9.16
CA LEU A 244 -17.40 3.37 -8.00
C LEU A 244 -18.10 2.00 -7.87
N PRO A 245 -17.39 0.97 -7.38
CA PRO A 245 -18.03 -0.26 -6.97
C PRO A 245 -19.16 0.02 -5.97
N GLN A 246 -20.26 -0.73 -6.06
CA GLN A 246 -21.40 -0.55 -5.14
C GLN A 246 -21.03 -0.79 -3.67
N GLN A 247 -19.98 -1.58 -3.44
CA GLN A 247 -19.47 -1.91 -2.12
C GLN A 247 -18.17 -1.14 -1.94
N VAL A 248 -18.23 0.13 -1.61
CA VAL A 248 -17.08 0.86 -1.11
C VAL A 248 -17.33 1.20 0.35
N VAL A 249 -16.28 1.26 1.16
CA VAL A 249 -16.37 1.70 2.55
C VAL A 249 -16.03 3.17 2.60
N THR A 250 -17.01 3.99 2.98
CA THR A 250 -16.83 5.44 3.19
C THR A 250 -16.38 5.75 4.61
N PRO A 251 -15.82 6.94 4.88
CA PRO A 251 -15.38 7.33 6.22
C PRO A 251 -16.48 7.17 7.30
N GLY A 252 -17.74 7.48 6.97
CA GLY A 252 -18.87 7.34 7.90
C GLY A 252 -19.26 5.88 8.19
N GLU A 253 -18.87 4.94 7.33
CA GLU A 253 -19.17 3.51 7.48
C GLU A 253 -18.07 2.76 8.24
N VAL A 254 -16.89 3.36 8.42
CA VAL A 254 -15.70 2.73 9.03
C VAL A 254 -16.02 2.02 10.35
N PRO A 255 -16.69 2.63 11.35
CA PRO A 255 -16.93 1.95 12.64
C PRO A 255 -17.82 0.71 12.49
N LYS A 256 -18.86 0.80 11.64
CA LYS A 256 -19.81 -0.30 11.40
C LYS A 256 -19.12 -1.45 10.67
N GLU A 257 -18.40 -1.16 9.60
CA GLU A 257 -17.72 -2.17 8.79
C GLU A 257 -16.57 -2.82 9.56
N ALA A 258 -15.78 -2.04 10.31
CA ALA A 258 -14.73 -2.59 11.16
C ALA A 258 -15.28 -3.53 12.24
N THR A 259 -16.39 -3.15 12.89
CA THR A 259 -17.08 -4.03 13.86
C THR A 259 -17.54 -5.34 13.23
N ALA A 260 -18.08 -5.29 12.00
CA ALA A 260 -18.52 -6.49 11.29
C ALA A 260 -17.37 -7.43 10.94
N ILE A 261 -16.22 -6.87 10.53
CA ILE A 261 -14.99 -7.61 10.21
C ILE A 261 -14.40 -8.27 11.47
N LEU A 262 -14.46 -7.58 12.61
CA LEU A 262 -13.83 -8.00 13.86
C LEU A 262 -14.74 -8.85 14.77
N ALA A 263 -15.97 -9.15 14.36
CA ALA A 263 -16.97 -9.81 15.20
C ALA A 263 -16.52 -11.15 15.82
N ASP A 264 -15.59 -11.87 15.18
CA ASP A 264 -15.03 -13.14 15.65
C ASP A 264 -13.51 -13.12 15.85
N VAL A 265 -12.92 -11.92 15.94
CA VAL A 265 -11.49 -11.70 16.12
C VAL A 265 -11.25 -11.27 17.58
N PRO A 266 -10.41 -11.96 18.36
CA PRO A 266 -9.97 -11.47 19.66
C PRO A 266 -9.32 -10.09 19.52
N LEU A 267 -9.74 -9.13 20.34
CA LEU A 267 -9.24 -7.75 20.25
C LEU A 267 -8.08 -7.53 21.23
N PRO A 268 -6.97 -6.90 20.78
CA PRO A 268 -5.89 -6.52 21.68
C PRO A 268 -6.34 -5.44 22.66
N PRO A 269 -5.77 -5.40 23.87
CA PRO A 269 -6.09 -4.37 24.85
C PRO A 269 -5.87 -2.96 24.29
N GLY A 270 -6.85 -2.07 24.48
CA GLY A 270 -6.73 -0.67 24.07
C GLY A 270 -6.96 -0.39 22.59
N LEU A 271 -7.32 -1.39 21.76
CA LEU A 271 -7.68 -1.15 20.37
C LEU A 271 -8.90 -0.23 20.26
N ASP A 272 -8.70 0.95 19.70
CA ASP A 272 -9.77 1.92 19.39
C ASP A 272 -10.32 1.68 17.98
N ILE A 273 -11.40 0.91 17.88
CA ILE A 273 -12.09 0.64 16.60
C ILE A 273 -12.70 1.94 16.03
N PRO A 274 -13.44 2.75 16.81
CA PRO A 274 -13.90 4.07 16.34
C PRO A 274 -12.77 5.00 15.87
N GLY A 275 -11.60 4.92 16.48
CA GLY A 275 -10.41 5.70 16.13
C GLY A 275 -9.57 5.16 14.98
N LEU A 276 -10.02 4.13 14.26
CA LEU A 276 -9.32 3.63 13.08
C LEU A 276 -9.29 4.70 11.99
N GLU A 277 -8.12 5.33 11.82
CA GLU A 277 -7.88 6.28 10.76
C GLU A 277 -7.80 5.58 9.41
N VAL A 278 -8.95 5.47 8.74
CA VAL A 278 -9.02 5.01 7.37
C VAL A 278 -9.27 6.21 6.47
N ASN A 279 -8.20 6.68 5.83
CA ASN A 279 -8.27 7.81 4.92
C ASN A 279 -9.16 7.48 3.72
N GLY A 280 -10.24 8.26 3.60
CA GLY A 280 -11.09 8.30 2.43
C GLY A 280 -11.94 7.07 2.16
N ILE A 281 -12.41 6.94 0.93
CA ILE A 281 -13.07 5.73 0.42
C ILE A 281 -12.05 4.60 0.29
N ASN A 282 -12.45 3.39 0.68
CA ASN A 282 -11.65 2.19 0.50
C ASN A 282 -12.47 1.09 -0.17
N SER A 283 -11.85 0.31 -1.07
CA SER A 283 -12.45 -0.94 -1.50
C SER A 283 -12.57 -1.91 -0.31
N PRO A 284 -13.59 -2.79 -0.25
CA PRO A 284 -13.86 -3.61 0.92
C PRO A 284 -12.70 -4.55 1.27
N ASP A 285 -12.03 -5.09 0.25
CA ASP A 285 -10.87 -5.95 0.44
C ASP A 285 -9.70 -5.22 1.09
N LEU A 286 -9.40 -3.99 0.63
CA LEU A 286 -8.32 -3.20 1.22
C LEU A 286 -8.70 -2.67 2.61
N PHE A 287 -9.95 -2.27 2.80
CA PHE A 287 -10.44 -1.91 4.13
C PHE A 287 -10.28 -3.07 5.11
N THR A 288 -10.69 -4.27 4.69
CA THR A 288 -10.49 -5.50 5.48
C THR A 288 -9.02 -5.74 5.78
N SER A 289 -8.13 -5.64 4.78
CA SER A 289 -6.71 -5.86 5.00
C SER A 289 -6.14 -4.86 6.00
N ARG A 290 -6.49 -3.56 5.89
CA ARG A 290 -6.03 -2.52 6.83
C ARG A 290 -6.48 -2.77 8.26
N VAL A 291 -7.76 -3.08 8.46
CA VAL A 291 -8.31 -3.42 9.79
C VAL A 291 -7.55 -4.61 10.37
N MET A 292 -7.40 -5.68 9.60
CA MET A 292 -6.73 -6.89 10.09
C MET A 292 -5.23 -6.71 10.32
N MET A 293 -4.54 -5.91 9.49
CA MET A 293 -3.13 -5.57 9.70
C MET A 293 -2.95 -4.76 10.98
N LYS A 294 -3.81 -3.77 11.26
CA LYS A 294 -3.79 -3.00 12.52
C LYS A 294 -4.01 -3.90 13.73
N VAL A 295 -5.00 -4.78 13.71
CA VAL A 295 -5.22 -5.74 14.81
C VAL A 295 -4.01 -6.65 15.02
N THR A 296 -3.37 -7.09 13.94
CA THR A 296 -2.16 -7.91 14.02
C THR A 296 -0.99 -7.12 14.63
N CYS A 297 -0.80 -5.86 14.22
CA CYS A 297 0.19 -4.94 14.80
C CYS A 297 -0.02 -4.77 16.30
N GLU A 298 -1.24 -4.47 16.74
CA GLU A 298 -1.54 -4.26 18.16
C GLU A 298 -1.32 -5.52 19.00
N TRP A 299 -1.64 -6.71 18.49
CA TRP A 299 -1.31 -7.97 19.18
C TRP A 299 0.20 -8.25 19.28
N LEU A 300 0.98 -7.91 18.25
CA LEU A 300 2.44 -8.05 18.28
C LEU A 300 3.08 -7.02 19.23
N SER A 301 2.55 -5.80 19.28
CA SER A 301 2.93 -4.77 20.24
C SER A 301 2.61 -5.19 21.68
N GLU A 302 1.42 -5.74 21.90
CA GLU A 302 0.97 -6.29 23.18
C GLU A 302 1.92 -7.37 23.68
N TRP A 303 2.27 -8.34 22.83
CA TRP A 303 3.21 -9.40 23.17
C TRP A 303 4.56 -8.80 23.57
N LYS A 304 5.16 -7.96 22.72
CA LYS A 304 6.45 -7.32 22.98
C LYS A 304 6.47 -6.54 24.29
N ARG A 305 5.36 -5.88 24.64
CA ARG A 305 5.21 -5.17 25.92
C ARG A 305 5.13 -6.15 27.09
N ALA A 306 4.30 -7.18 26.99
CA ALA A 306 4.11 -8.18 28.04
C ALA A 306 5.41 -8.94 28.35
N ASP A 307 6.15 -9.35 27.31
CA ASP A 307 7.46 -9.98 27.43
C ASP A 307 8.46 -9.10 28.19
N ARG A 308 8.61 -7.83 27.79
CA ARG A 308 9.48 -6.86 28.49
C ARG A 308 9.10 -6.61 29.94
N ALA A 309 7.82 -6.74 30.27
CA ALA A 309 7.31 -6.55 31.62
C ALA A 309 7.39 -7.81 32.49
N GLY A 310 7.75 -8.97 31.91
CA GLY A 310 7.62 -10.26 32.59
C GLY A 310 6.15 -10.66 32.85
N ASP A 311 5.21 -10.13 32.07
CA ASP A 311 3.78 -10.46 32.13
C ASP A 311 3.51 -11.72 31.30
N GLU A 312 3.73 -12.88 31.93
CA GLU A 312 3.53 -14.19 31.29
C GLU A 312 2.09 -14.36 30.77
N SER A 313 1.09 -13.92 31.53
CA SER A 313 -0.31 -14.03 31.14
C SER A 313 -0.63 -13.17 29.91
N GLY A 314 -0.08 -11.95 29.83
CA GLY A 314 -0.23 -11.08 28.67
C GLY A 314 0.41 -11.67 27.42
N SER A 315 1.63 -12.20 27.55
CA SER A 315 2.35 -12.87 26.46
C SER A 315 1.59 -14.10 25.95
N GLU A 316 1.08 -14.96 26.85
CA GLU A 316 0.27 -16.12 26.48
C GLU A 316 -1.03 -15.73 25.77
N THR A 317 -1.68 -14.67 26.24
CA THR A 317 -2.92 -14.14 25.63
C THR A 317 -2.67 -13.65 24.22
N ALA A 318 -1.64 -12.81 24.02
CA ALA A 318 -1.29 -12.30 22.69
C ALA A 318 -0.88 -13.43 21.73
N ALA A 319 -0.07 -14.37 22.21
CA ALA A 319 0.33 -15.55 21.43
C ALA A 319 -0.88 -16.42 21.06
N ALA A 320 -1.83 -16.63 21.97
CA ALA A 320 -3.04 -17.41 21.70
C ALA A 320 -3.95 -16.71 20.68
N ALA A 321 -4.11 -15.39 20.76
CA ALA A 321 -4.86 -14.61 19.79
C ALA A 321 -4.26 -14.73 18.38
N LEU A 322 -2.95 -14.49 18.25
CA LEU A 322 -2.23 -14.60 16.98
C LEU A 322 -2.29 -16.03 16.42
N ARG A 323 -2.08 -17.06 17.25
CA ARG A 323 -2.21 -18.47 16.82
C ARG A 323 -3.61 -18.78 16.29
N GLY A 324 -4.64 -18.16 16.86
CA GLY A 324 -6.03 -18.25 16.42
C GLY A 324 -6.31 -17.61 15.06
N ALA A 325 -5.41 -16.76 14.52
CA ALA A 325 -5.63 -16.00 13.29
C ALA A 325 -5.97 -16.87 12.09
N THR A 326 -5.37 -18.06 11.95
CA THR A 326 -5.71 -18.99 10.87
C THR A 326 -7.17 -19.46 10.91
N GLY A 327 -7.82 -19.36 12.08
CA GLY A 327 -9.20 -19.76 12.32
C GLY A 327 -10.23 -18.65 12.16
N TRP A 328 -9.84 -17.37 12.07
CA TRP A 328 -10.80 -16.27 11.99
C TRP A 328 -11.58 -16.31 10.66
N ARG A 329 -12.88 -16.06 10.76
CA ARG A 329 -13.85 -16.14 9.67
C ARG A 329 -13.49 -15.20 8.53
N VAL A 330 -13.03 -13.99 8.84
CA VAL A 330 -12.57 -13.01 7.85
C VAL A 330 -11.54 -13.59 6.87
N PHE A 331 -10.62 -14.43 7.35
CA PHE A 331 -9.61 -15.08 6.50
C PHE A 331 -10.13 -16.33 5.80
N LYS A 332 -11.20 -16.96 6.29
CA LYS A 332 -11.83 -18.12 5.65
C LYS A 332 -12.73 -17.70 4.49
N GLU A 333 -13.51 -16.64 4.70
CA GLU A 333 -14.43 -16.09 3.71
C GLU A 333 -13.67 -15.47 2.54
N LYS A 334 -12.49 -14.90 2.78
CA LYS A 334 -11.65 -14.29 1.73
C LYS A 334 -10.44 -15.14 1.36
N LYS A 335 -10.69 -16.39 0.95
CA LYS A 335 -9.61 -17.31 0.51
C LYS A 335 -8.75 -16.75 -0.63
N ASP A 336 -9.31 -15.83 -1.43
CA ASP A 336 -8.65 -15.18 -2.57
C ASP A 336 -8.30 -13.70 -2.31
N ALA A 337 -8.27 -13.22 -1.06
CA ALA A 337 -8.10 -11.80 -0.71
C ALA A 337 -6.77 -11.15 -1.15
N GLY A 338 -5.92 -11.86 -1.87
CA GLY A 338 -4.54 -11.46 -2.14
C GLY A 338 -3.57 -11.87 -1.02
N GLY A 339 -2.31 -11.48 -1.21
CA GLY A 339 -1.19 -11.94 -0.39
C GLY A 339 -1.22 -11.52 1.08
N TRP A 340 -2.00 -10.50 1.47
CA TRP A 340 -2.03 -10.00 2.85
C TRP A 340 -2.54 -11.04 3.85
N SER A 341 -3.55 -11.84 3.46
CA SER A 341 -4.10 -12.87 4.36
C SER A 341 -3.07 -13.95 4.67
N GLN A 342 -2.25 -14.30 3.69
CA GLN A 342 -1.11 -15.20 3.87
C GLN A 342 -0.03 -14.54 4.72
N GLN A 343 0.30 -13.27 4.46
CA GLN A 343 1.30 -12.53 5.24
C GLN A 343 0.95 -12.48 6.73
N VAL A 344 -0.31 -12.22 7.09
CA VAL A 344 -0.75 -12.22 8.49
C VAL A 344 -0.66 -13.62 9.10
N ARG A 345 -1.02 -14.67 8.34
CA ARG A 345 -0.90 -16.05 8.82
C ARG A 345 0.56 -16.47 9.02
N ASP A 346 1.45 -16.07 8.13
CA ASP A 346 2.88 -16.35 8.22
C ASP A 346 3.48 -15.67 9.46
N LEU A 347 3.17 -14.39 9.67
CA LEU A 347 3.59 -13.64 10.86
C LEU A 347 3.04 -14.24 12.15
N ALA A 348 1.77 -14.64 12.16
CA ALA A 348 1.16 -15.32 13.29
C ALA A 348 1.84 -16.68 13.60
N ALA A 349 2.23 -17.42 12.56
CA ALA A 349 2.96 -18.69 12.72
C ALA A 349 4.39 -18.47 13.22
N GLU A 350 5.10 -17.45 12.72
CA GLU A 350 6.44 -17.05 13.18
C GLU A 350 6.41 -16.68 14.67
N ALA A 351 5.43 -15.87 15.10
CA ALA A 351 5.33 -15.43 16.48
C ALA A 351 5.17 -16.62 17.46
N VAL A 352 4.43 -17.66 17.07
CA VAL A 352 4.27 -18.90 17.87
C VAL A 352 5.59 -19.67 18.11
N GLY A 353 6.65 -19.36 17.35
CA GLY A 353 7.98 -19.97 17.44
C GLY A 353 8.85 -19.53 18.64
N ALA A 354 8.30 -18.74 19.58
CA ALA A 354 8.91 -18.21 20.80
C ALA A 354 9.71 -16.90 20.67
N ASP A 355 9.93 -16.41 19.45
CA ASP A 355 10.43 -15.05 19.21
C ASP A 355 9.39 -14.26 18.40
N TYR A 356 9.19 -12.98 18.75
CA TYR A 356 8.37 -12.10 17.92
C TYR A 356 9.10 -11.80 16.60
N PRO A 357 8.41 -11.72 15.44
CA PRO A 357 9.08 -11.54 14.15
C PRO A 357 9.84 -10.21 14.09
N ASP A 358 11.15 -10.26 13.85
CA ASP A 358 11.95 -9.05 13.70
C ASP A 358 11.44 -8.20 12.52
N GLY A 359 11.27 -6.89 12.78
CA GLY A 359 10.85 -5.92 11.78
C GLY A 359 9.40 -6.09 11.32
N TYR A 360 8.53 -6.76 12.09
CA TYR A 360 7.10 -6.87 11.78
C TYR A 360 6.46 -5.50 11.56
N GLU A 361 6.94 -4.46 12.25
CA GLU A 361 6.44 -3.09 12.13
C GLU A 361 6.56 -2.60 10.69
N ASN A 362 7.69 -2.87 10.03
CA ASN A 362 7.89 -2.48 8.63
C ASN A 362 7.13 -3.40 7.66
N ARG A 363 7.03 -4.71 7.96
CA ARG A 363 6.32 -5.69 7.12
C ARG A 363 4.82 -5.43 7.07
N LEU A 364 4.23 -5.01 8.19
CA LEU A 364 2.81 -4.71 8.33
C LEU A 364 2.50 -3.21 8.22
N SER A 365 3.52 -2.35 8.08
CA SER A 365 3.34 -0.89 8.16
C SER A 365 2.62 -0.47 9.45
N CYS A 366 3.02 -1.04 10.59
CA CYS A 366 2.50 -0.67 11.90
C CYS A 366 2.91 0.78 12.24
N ASP A 367 2.00 1.51 12.88
CA ASP A 367 2.34 2.78 13.53
C ASP A 367 3.40 2.52 14.61
N ARG A 368 4.39 3.40 14.74
CA ARG A 368 5.50 3.26 15.68
C ARG A 368 5.26 3.99 16.99
#